data_AF-A0A8R7K1Y9-F1
#
_entry.id   AF-A0A8R7K1Y9-F1
#
_cell.length_a   1.000
_cell.length_b   1.000
_cell.length_c   1.000
_cell.angle_alpha   90.00
_cell.angle_beta   90.00
_cell.angle_gamma   90.00
#
_symmetry.space_group_name_H-M   'P 1'
#
loop_
_entity.id
_entity.type
_entity.pdbx_description
1 polymer ?
#
loop_
_entity_poly.entity_id
_entity_poly.type
_entity_poly.pdbx_seq_one_letter_code
_entity_poly.pdbx_strand_id
1 'polypeptide(L)'
;MQMRPWRFEAHSENVDLIHHVRLCLDGLPLQAWDDYAVAQAIRPGCSIDYIETASKLKTDTEVLGVWAWTASPANVPRMNWVTLPARAGGGGQPIVGHRGLERRVIIHLSIHEDPTQGPKIVTKGFTFQKGVIDGERHARDPREHISRPVDHHRRDCDNDHDHGRDDDGCRCRNSSRSREGWGDRIR
;
A
#
# COMPACT_ATOMS: atom_id res chain seq x y z
N MET A 1 26.35 31.96 -0.92
CA MET A 1 25.17 31.18 -1.37
C MET A 1 24.24 31.07 -0.18
N GLN A 2 23.12 31.80 -0.19
CA GLN A 2 22.21 31.86 0.97
C GLN A 2 21.06 30.88 0.72
N MET A 3 21.02 29.79 1.47
CA MET A 3 19.94 28.81 1.39
C MET A 3 18.69 29.41 2.02
N ARG A 4 17.61 29.53 1.24
CA ARG A 4 16.32 29.97 1.75
C ARG A 4 15.76 28.89 2.67
N PRO A 5 15.03 29.26 3.75
CA PRO A 5 14.33 28.30 4.58
C PRO A 5 13.35 27.48 3.73
N TRP A 6 13.30 26.17 3.99
CA TRP A 6 12.34 25.30 3.32
C TRP A 6 10.92 25.75 3.65
N ARG A 7 10.07 25.85 2.62
CA ARG A 7 8.65 26.21 2.75
C ARG A 7 7.83 25.15 2.03
N PHE A 8 6.90 24.53 2.74
CA PHE A 8 6.00 23.50 2.19
C PHE A 8 5.29 23.99 0.92
N GLU A 9 4.72 25.20 0.99
CA GLU A 9 4.00 25.87 -0.10
C GLU A 9 4.83 26.06 -1.37
N ALA A 10 6.17 26.22 -1.24
CA ALA A 10 7.05 26.47 -2.39
C ALA A 10 7.28 25.22 -3.25
N HIS A 11 6.85 24.06 -2.77
CA HIS A 11 7.03 22.76 -3.43
C HIS A 11 5.72 21.97 -3.52
N SER A 12 4.56 22.61 -3.29
CA SER A 12 3.25 21.96 -3.28
C SER A 12 2.27 22.66 -4.20
N GLU A 13 1.48 21.89 -4.94
CA GLU A 13 0.29 22.40 -5.63
C GLU A 13 -0.94 22.25 -4.71
N ASN A 14 -1.81 23.27 -4.70
CA ASN A 14 -3.10 23.15 -4.03
C ASN A 14 -4.01 22.26 -4.89
N VAL A 15 -4.63 21.26 -4.26
CA VAL A 15 -5.60 20.37 -4.90
C VAL A 15 -6.92 20.47 -4.16
N ASP A 16 -7.95 20.94 -4.85
CA ASP A 16 -9.29 21.04 -4.28
C ASP A 16 -9.98 19.67 -4.35
N LEU A 17 -10.27 19.09 -3.18
CA LEU A 17 -11.03 17.84 -3.05
C LEU A 17 -12.51 18.18 -2.91
N ILE A 18 -13.18 18.39 -4.04
CA ILE A 18 -14.53 18.96 -4.09
C ILE A 18 -15.62 17.90 -3.98
N HIS A 19 -15.36 16.67 -4.45
CA HIS A 19 -16.36 15.61 -4.46
C HIS A 19 -16.32 14.80 -3.18
N HIS A 20 -17.50 14.54 -2.62
CA HIS A 20 -17.66 13.70 -1.45
C HIS A 20 -18.15 12.32 -1.88
N VAL A 21 -17.43 11.27 -1.51
CA VAL A 21 -17.69 9.90 -1.99
C VAL A 21 -17.79 8.92 -0.84
N ARG A 22 -18.76 8.01 -0.94
CA ARG A 22 -18.85 6.82 -0.09
C ARG A 22 -18.16 5.66 -0.78
N LEU A 23 -17.17 5.10 -0.11
CA LEU A 23 -16.38 3.96 -0.53
C LEU A 23 -16.73 2.74 0.32
N CYS A 24 -16.77 1.59 -0.33
CA CYS A 24 -16.95 0.29 0.29
C CYS A 24 -15.69 -0.55 0.05
N LEU A 25 -14.97 -0.89 1.14
CA LEU A 25 -13.70 -1.59 1.05
C LEU A 25 -13.88 -3.08 1.33
N ASP A 26 -13.37 -3.91 0.44
CA ASP A 26 -13.36 -5.37 0.55
C ASP A 26 -11.92 -5.89 0.64
N GLY A 27 -11.69 -6.92 1.47
CA GLY A 27 -10.37 -7.53 1.67
C GLY A 27 -9.52 -6.95 2.81
N LEU A 28 -9.93 -5.85 3.45
CA LEU A 28 -9.31 -5.37 4.69
C LEU A 28 -9.77 -6.23 5.89
N PRO A 29 -8.85 -6.81 6.67
CA PRO A 29 -9.23 -7.60 7.85
C PRO A 29 -9.82 -6.69 8.94
N LEU A 30 -10.83 -7.20 9.65
CA LEU A 30 -11.59 -6.46 10.66
C LEU A 30 -10.73 -5.85 11.79
N GLN A 31 -9.55 -6.42 12.04
CA GLN A 31 -8.60 -5.91 13.05
C GLN A 31 -7.84 -4.66 12.58
N ALA A 32 -7.85 -4.38 11.28
CA ALA A 32 -7.19 -3.24 10.63
C ALA A 32 -8.20 -2.23 10.08
N TRP A 33 -9.44 -2.21 10.59
CA TRP A 33 -10.42 -1.17 10.28
C TRP A 33 -10.14 0.04 11.17
N ASP A 34 -9.03 0.71 10.90
CA ASP A 34 -8.60 1.95 11.55
C ASP A 34 -8.27 3.02 10.51
N ASP A 35 -8.25 4.29 10.93
CA ASP A 35 -8.06 5.42 10.02
C ASP A 35 -6.74 5.31 9.23
N TYR A 36 -5.70 4.71 9.81
CA TYR A 36 -4.39 4.57 9.17
C TYR A 36 -4.42 3.56 8.02
N ALA A 37 -4.92 2.35 8.27
CA ALA A 37 -5.03 1.30 7.26
C ALA A 37 -6.02 1.68 6.15
N VAL A 38 -7.13 2.34 6.51
CA VAL A 38 -8.07 2.88 5.53
C VAL A 38 -7.41 3.97 4.68
N ALA A 39 -6.62 4.86 5.30
CA ALA A 39 -5.98 5.95 4.56
C ALA A 39 -4.90 5.43 3.62
N GLN A 40 -4.27 4.31 3.96
CA GLN A 40 -3.39 3.61 3.01
C GLN A 40 -4.18 3.01 1.86
N ALA A 41 -5.33 2.36 2.14
CA ALA A 41 -6.14 1.70 1.13
C ALA A 41 -6.64 2.67 0.05
N ILE A 42 -7.18 3.81 0.44
CA ILE A 42 -7.84 4.75 -0.49
C ILE A 42 -6.86 5.72 -1.18
N ARG A 43 -5.56 5.63 -0.92
CA ARG A 43 -4.53 6.38 -1.65
C ARG A 43 -4.18 5.70 -2.98
N PRO A 44 -3.66 6.45 -3.97
CA PRO A 44 -3.61 7.92 -4.04
C PRO A 44 -4.96 8.51 -4.48
N GLY A 45 -5.20 9.79 -4.20
CA GLY A 45 -6.33 10.54 -4.81
C GLY A 45 -7.56 10.76 -3.92
N CYS A 46 -7.60 10.15 -2.73
CA CYS A 46 -8.65 10.37 -1.75
C CYS A 46 -8.08 10.77 -0.38
N SER A 47 -8.82 11.61 0.35
CA SER A 47 -8.60 11.91 1.77
C SER A 47 -9.79 11.42 2.57
N ILE A 48 -9.56 10.73 3.69
CA ILE A 48 -10.65 10.28 4.57
C ILE A 48 -11.38 11.50 5.15
N ASP A 49 -12.70 11.43 5.19
CA ASP A 49 -13.53 12.26 6.07
C ASP A 49 -13.85 11.48 7.35
N TYR A 50 -14.61 10.39 7.24
CA TYR A 50 -14.88 9.50 8.37
C TYR A 50 -15.18 8.05 7.95
N ILE A 51 -14.87 7.12 8.83
CA ILE A 51 -15.35 5.72 8.75
C ILE A 51 -16.76 5.66 9.35
N GLU A 52 -17.70 4.98 8.68
CA GLU A 52 -19.08 4.86 9.13
C GLU A 52 -19.18 4.23 10.51
N THR A 53 -20.12 4.70 11.34
CA THR A 53 -20.31 4.23 12.72
C THR A 53 -20.53 2.72 12.78
N ALA A 54 -21.29 2.15 11.85
CA ALA A 54 -21.54 0.71 11.78
C ALA A 54 -20.23 -0.10 11.59
N SER A 55 -19.31 0.41 10.75
CA SER A 55 -18.00 -0.21 10.54
C SER A 55 -17.06 0.04 11.71
N LYS A 56 -17.05 1.24 12.31
CA LYS A 56 -16.25 1.54 13.52
C LYS A 56 -16.63 0.65 14.70
N LEU A 57 -17.94 0.48 14.93
CA LEU A 57 -18.48 -0.36 16.00
C LEU A 57 -18.52 -1.85 15.63
N LYS A 58 -18.19 -2.20 14.39
CA LYS A 58 -18.19 -3.58 13.86
C LYS A 58 -19.55 -4.26 14.01
N THR A 59 -20.62 -3.48 13.94
CA THR A 59 -22.00 -4.01 13.96
C THR A 59 -22.39 -4.57 12.60
N ASP A 60 -21.81 -4.03 11.54
CA ASP A 60 -21.80 -4.61 10.19
C ASP A 60 -20.36 -4.89 9.80
N THR A 61 -20.07 -6.17 9.53
CA THR A 61 -18.73 -6.65 9.15
C THR A 61 -18.69 -7.19 7.71
N GLU A 62 -19.80 -7.07 6.98
CA GLU A 62 -19.85 -7.50 5.58
C GLU A 62 -18.99 -6.60 4.70
N VAL A 63 -19.05 -5.29 4.96
CA VAL A 63 -18.36 -4.24 4.20
C VAL A 63 -17.88 -3.12 5.13
N LEU A 64 -16.67 -2.63 4.89
CA LEU A 64 -16.15 -1.43 5.53
C LEU A 64 -16.61 -0.20 4.74
N GLY A 65 -17.51 0.60 5.32
CA GLY A 65 -18.02 1.85 4.76
C GLY A 65 -17.20 3.06 5.19
N VAL A 66 -16.78 3.88 4.24
CA VAL A 66 -15.93 5.06 4.47
C VAL A 66 -16.41 6.21 3.61
N TRP A 67 -16.48 7.40 4.19
CA TRP A 67 -16.63 8.65 3.45
C TRP A 67 -15.29 9.35 3.27
N ALA A 68 -15.07 9.86 2.06
CA ALA A 68 -13.82 10.48 1.66
C ALA A 68 -14.05 11.64 0.69
N TRP A 69 -13.08 12.55 0.64
CA TRP A 69 -13.00 13.65 -0.31
C TRP A 69 -12.06 13.28 -1.46
N THR A 70 -12.46 13.62 -2.68
CA THR A 70 -11.63 13.42 -3.88
C THR A 70 -11.77 14.59 -4.86
N ALA A 71 -10.70 14.88 -5.60
CA ALA A 71 -10.72 15.87 -6.68
C ALA A 71 -11.57 15.43 -7.88
N SER A 72 -11.73 14.11 -8.07
CA SER A 72 -12.56 13.54 -9.13
C SER A 72 -12.94 12.10 -8.78
N PRO A 73 -14.19 11.65 -9.02
CA PRO A 73 -14.57 10.25 -8.84
C PRO A 73 -13.71 9.28 -9.67
N ALA A 74 -13.11 9.74 -10.78
CA ALA A 74 -12.20 8.94 -11.59
C ALA A 74 -10.85 8.66 -10.91
N ASN A 75 -10.47 9.47 -9.92
CA ASN A 75 -9.24 9.29 -9.14
C ASN A 75 -9.42 8.28 -8.00
N VAL A 76 -10.65 7.84 -7.72
CA VAL A 76 -10.89 6.81 -6.72
C VAL A 76 -10.18 5.52 -7.17
N PRO A 77 -9.21 5.00 -6.40
CA PRO A 77 -8.57 3.74 -6.73
C PRO A 77 -9.61 2.63 -6.68
N ARG A 78 -9.61 1.73 -7.66
CA ARG A 78 -10.52 0.57 -7.68
C ARG A 78 -9.97 -0.62 -6.89
N MET A 79 -8.65 -0.64 -6.71
CA MET A 79 -7.92 -1.68 -6.01
C MET A 79 -6.60 -1.10 -5.49
N ASN A 80 -6.20 -1.48 -4.29
CA ASN A 80 -4.88 -1.14 -3.75
C ASN A 80 -4.30 -2.31 -2.93
N TRP A 81 -2.97 -2.33 -2.78
CA TRP A 81 -2.25 -3.25 -1.91
C TRP A 81 -1.87 -2.53 -0.63
N VAL A 82 -2.35 -3.02 0.51
CA VAL A 82 -2.09 -2.45 1.84
C VAL A 82 -1.16 -3.38 2.61
N THR A 83 -0.10 -2.83 3.17
CA THR A 83 0.84 -3.58 4.02
C THR A 83 0.48 -3.37 5.48
N LEU A 84 0.01 -4.43 6.13
CA LEU A 84 -0.34 -4.42 7.55
C LEU A 84 0.79 -5.00 8.38
N PRO A 85 1.03 -4.53 9.61
CA PRO A 85 2.06 -5.11 10.47
C PRO A 85 1.77 -6.59 10.78
N ALA A 86 2.76 -7.47 10.60
CA ALA A 86 2.63 -8.85 11.01
C ALA A 86 2.66 -8.92 12.55
N ARG A 87 1.57 -9.42 13.17
CA ARG A 87 1.56 -9.65 14.62
C ARG A 87 2.53 -10.80 14.97
N ALA A 88 3.19 -10.70 16.12
CA ALA A 88 4.34 -11.50 16.55
C ALA A 88 4.10 -13.03 16.73
N GLY A 89 3.00 -13.60 16.25
CA GLY A 89 2.63 -15.01 16.43
C GLY A 89 3.06 -15.95 15.30
N GLY A 90 3.62 -15.45 14.20
CA GLY A 90 3.98 -16.25 13.03
C GLY A 90 5.49 -16.36 12.83
N GLY A 91 6.13 -17.27 13.56
CA GLY A 91 7.49 -17.80 13.39
C GLY A 91 8.49 -16.99 12.56
N GLY A 92 9.48 -16.41 13.26
CA GLY A 92 10.69 -15.80 12.71
C GLY A 92 10.63 -14.27 12.66
N GLN A 93 11.39 -13.61 13.54
CA GLN A 93 11.69 -12.19 13.39
C GLN A 93 12.56 -11.98 12.14
N PRO A 94 12.30 -10.94 11.33
CA PRO A 94 13.18 -10.59 10.22
C PRO A 94 14.57 -10.22 10.76
N ILE A 95 15.63 -10.62 10.03
CA ILE A 95 17.03 -10.36 10.40
C ILE A 95 17.33 -8.86 10.43
N VAL A 96 16.64 -8.07 9.58
CA VAL A 96 16.66 -6.59 9.54
C VAL A 96 15.26 -6.10 9.13
N GLY A 97 14.75 -5.03 9.75
CA GLY A 97 13.49 -4.37 9.36
C GLY A 97 12.23 -4.89 10.06
N HIS A 98 11.04 -4.54 9.52
CA HIS A 98 9.73 -4.96 10.03
C HIS A 98 9.04 -5.91 9.05
N ARG A 99 8.40 -6.97 9.56
CA ARG A 99 7.60 -7.89 8.74
C ARG A 99 6.19 -7.35 8.57
N GLY A 100 5.78 -7.14 7.32
CA GLY A 100 4.42 -6.78 6.95
C GLY A 100 3.69 -7.93 6.25
N LEU A 101 2.37 -7.91 6.29
CA LEU A 101 1.47 -8.74 5.51
C LEU A 101 0.81 -7.85 4.46
N GLU A 102 1.16 -8.04 3.19
CA GLU A 102 0.51 -7.35 2.09
C GLU A 102 -0.86 -7.98 1.82
N ARG A 103 -1.88 -7.14 1.65
CA ARG A 103 -3.25 -7.56 1.37
C ARG A 103 -3.81 -6.74 0.23
N ARG A 104 -4.48 -7.43 -0.70
CA ARG A 104 -5.26 -6.79 -1.75
C ARG A 104 -6.57 -6.28 -1.17
N VAL A 105 -6.87 -5.02 -1.42
CA VAL A 105 -8.10 -4.35 -1.04
C VAL A 105 -8.80 -3.90 -2.31
N ILE A 106 -10.05 -4.32 -2.50
CA ILE A 106 -10.91 -3.83 -3.56
C ILE A 106 -11.72 -2.66 -3.00
N ILE A 107 -11.84 -1.61 -3.78
CA ILE A 107 -12.44 -0.35 -3.34
C ILE A 107 -13.56 -0.06 -4.31
N HIS A 108 -14.79 -0.09 -3.79
CA HIS A 108 -15.99 0.15 -4.57
C HIS A 108 -16.49 1.55 -4.33
N LEU A 109 -16.78 2.30 -5.40
CA LEU A 109 -17.50 3.55 -5.29
C LEU A 109 -18.99 3.23 -5.13
N SER A 110 -19.58 3.60 -3.97
CA SER A 110 -20.98 3.31 -3.66
C SER A 110 -21.87 4.54 -3.81
N ILE A 111 -21.42 5.71 -3.36
CA ILE A 111 -22.16 6.97 -3.49
C ILE A 111 -21.18 8.06 -3.91
N HIS A 112 -21.62 8.93 -4.81
CA HIS A 112 -20.93 10.15 -5.21
C HIS A 112 -21.84 11.34 -5.00
N GLU A 113 -21.36 12.32 -4.26
CA GLU A 113 -21.97 13.61 -4.06
C GLU A 113 -21.18 14.68 -4.82
N ASP A 114 -21.85 15.32 -5.77
CA ASP A 114 -21.27 16.33 -6.63
C ASP A 114 -21.85 17.72 -6.31
N PRO A 115 -21.07 18.62 -5.68
CA PRO A 115 -21.50 19.98 -5.42
C PRO A 115 -21.31 20.91 -6.64
N THR A 116 -20.71 20.45 -7.74
CA THR A 116 -20.40 21.29 -8.92
C THR A 116 -21.56 21.42 -9.91
N GLN A 117 -22.57 20.55 -9.82
CA GLN A 117 -23.66 20.45 -10.80
C GLN A 117 -24.79 21.48 -10.58
N GLY A 118 -24.71 22.35 -9.57
CA GLY A 118 -25.69 23.40 -9.34
C GLY A 118 -25.78 23.85 -7.88
N PRO A 119 -26.85 24.59 -7.50
CA PRO A 119 -27.02 25.10 -6.13
C PRO A 119 -27.37 24.02 -5.10
N LYS A 120 -27.61 22.78 -5.55
CA LYS A 120 -27.90 21.62 -4.71
C LYS A 120 -26.88 20.53 -5.02
N ILE A 121 -26.44 19.83 -3.99
CA ILE A 121 -25.57 18.65 -4.12
C ILE A 121 -26.34 17.57 -4.88
N VAL A 122 -25.76 17.05 -5.94
CA VAL A 122 -26.31 15.92 -6.71
C VAL A 122 -25.71 14.63 -6.16
N THR A 123 -26.56 13.75 -5.64
CA THR A 123 -26.15 12.45 -5.11
C THR A 123 -26.45 11.34 -6.12
N LYS A 124 -25.44 10.54 -6.46
CA LYS A 124 -25.55 9.38 -7.35
C LYS A 124 -25.12 8.10 -6.64
N GLY A 125 -26.00 7.10 -6.63
CA GLY A 125 -25.72 5.77 -6.12
C GLY A 125 -25.14 4.84 -7.19
N PHE A 126 -24.27 3.93 -6.75
CA PHE A 126 -23.65 2.89 -7.56
C PHE A 126 -23.86 1.54 -6.88
N THR A 127 -24.11 0.52 -7.70
CA THR A 127 -24.19 -0.87 -7.25
C THR A 127 -22.86 -1.54 -7.53
N PHE A 128 -22.37 -2.35 -6.59
CA PHE A 128 -21.13 -3.09 -6.73
C PHE A 128 -21.34 -4.54 -6.30
N GLN A 129 -20.43 -5.41 -6.74
CA GLN A 129 -20.41 -6.81 -6.36
C GLN A 129 -19.17 -7.09 -5.51
N LYS A 130 -19.37 -7.71 -4.35
CA LYS A 130 -18.27 -8.07 -3.45
C LYS A 130 -17.27 -8.99 -4.15
N GLY A 131 -15.98 -8.75 -3.96
CA GLY A 131 -14.89 -9.49 -4.60
C GLY A 131 -14.64 -9.16 -6.07
N VAL A 132 -15.43 -8.28 -6.71
CA VAL A 132 -15.30 -7.93 -8.13
C VAL A 132 -14.89 -6.46 -8.27
N ILE A 133 -13.73 -6.19 -8.88
CA ILE A 133 -13.29 -4.80 -9.09
C ILE A 133 -14.34 -4.03 -9.91
N ASP A 134 -14.66 -2.80 -9.52
CA ASP A 134 -15.61 -1.96 -10.25
C ASP A 134 -15.26 -1.85 -11.75
N GLY A 135 -16.22 -2.22 -12.60
CA GLY A 135 -16.08 -2.28 -14.05
C GLY A 135 -15.54 -3.60 -14.61
N GLU A 136 -15.16 -4.56 -13.76
CA GLU A 136 -14.81 -5.93 -14.16
C GLU A 136 -16.02 -6.87 -14.06
N ARG A 137 -15.99 -7.98 -14.80
CA ARG A 137 -17.10 -8.97 -14.84
C ARG A 137 -16.92 -10.15 -13.90
N HIS A 138 -15.69 -10.43 -13.46
CA HIS A 138 -15.37 -11.63 -12.68
C HIS A 138 -14.49 -11.26 -11.50
N ALA A 139 -14.70 -11.95 -10.38
CA ALA A 139 -13.79 -11.91 -9.25
C ALA A 139 -12.43 -12.47 -9.67
N ARG A 140 -11.36 -11.83 -9.22
CA ARG A 140 -9.99 -12.30 -9.46
C ARG A 140 -9.46 -13.05 -8.24
N ASP A 141 -8.44 -13.89 -8.45
CA ASP A 141 -7.73 -14.49 -7.32
C ASP A 141 -7.12 -13.36 -6.46
N PRO A 142 -7.44 -13.26 -5.16
CA PRO A 142 -6.86 -12.27 -4.26
C PRO A 142 -5.32 -12.32 -4.18
N ARG A 143 -4.70 -13.44 -4.56
CA ARG A 143 -3.24 -13.66 -4.57
C ARG A 143 -2.58 -13.25 -5.88
N GLU A 144 -3.34 -13.01 -6.93
CA GLU A 144 -2.81 -12.63 -8.23
C GLU A 144 -2.32 -11.18 -8.17
N HIS A 145 -1.00 -11.02 -8.08
CA HIS A 145 -0.33 -9.74 -8.24
C HIS A 145 -0.32 -9.40 -9.73
N ILE A 146 -0.88 -8.25 -10.14
CA ILE A 146 -0.61 -7.70 -11.46
C ILE A 146 0.81 -7.13 -11.41
N SER A 147 1.77 -8.04 -11.52
CA SER A 147 3.21 -7.85 -11.70
C SER A 147 3.75 -6.50 -11.20
N ARG A 148 4.01 -6.38 -9.89
CA ARG A 148 5.30 -5.78 -9.53
C ARG A 148 6.39 -6.63 -10.18
N PRO A 149 7.48 -6.04 -10.72
CA PRO A 149 8.58 -6.85 -11.22
C PRO A 149 8.99 -7.77 -10.09
N VAL A 150 8.82 -9.07 -10.29
CA VAL A 150 9.42 -10.07 -9.42
C VAL A 150 10.90 -9.85 -9.60
N ASP A 151 11.58 -9.32 -8.58
CA ASP A 151 13.04 -9.32 -8.54
C ASP A 151 13.48 -10.78 -8.59
N HIS A 152 13.75 -11.26 -9.80
CA HIS A 152 14.43 -12.51 -10.06
C HIS A 152 15.92 -12.34 -9.76
N HIS A 153 16.28 -11.82 -8.59
CA HIS A 153 17.61 -12.01 -8.02
C HIS A 153 17.66 -13.41 -7.40
N ARG A 154 17.57 -14.43 -8.26
CA ARG A 154 17.87 -15.81 -7.91
C ARG A 154 19.01 -16.30 -8.78
N ARG A 155 20.18 -16.33 -8.15
CA ARG A 155 21.15 -17.42 -8.22
C ARG A 155 21.68 -17.73 -9.62
N ASP A 156 22.68 -16.96 -10.02
CA ASP A 156 23.75 -17.48 -10.86
C ASP A 156 24.61 -18.41 -9.99
N CYS A 157 24.12 -19.63 -9.78
CA CYS A 157 24.96 -20.73 -9.35
C CYS A 157 25.36 -21.48 -10.61
N ASP A 158 26.36 -20.95 -11.32
CA ASP A 158 27.00 -21.66 -12.42
C ASP A 158 27.60 -22.94 -11.84
N ASN A 159 26.93 -24.04 -12.18
CA ASN A 159 27.32 -25.39 -11.85
C ASN A 159 28.32 -25.84 -12.92
N ASP A 160 29.56 -25.38 -12.82
CA ASP A 160 30.66 -25.92 -13.61
C ASP A 160 31.09 -27.27 -13.03
N HIS A 161 30.51 -28.32 -13.59
CA HIS A 161 31.12 -29.64 -13.55
C HIS A 161 32.33 -29.63 -14.47
N ASP A 162 33.54 -29.69 -13.91
CA ASP A 162 34.64 -30.34 -14.62
C ASP A 162 35.61 -31.07 -13.69
N HIS A 163 35.95 -32.28 -14.12
CA HIS A 163 36.78 -33.25 -13.44
C HIS A 163 38.27 -32.87 -13.50
N GLY A 164 38.98 -32.94 -12.37
CA GLY A 164 40.44 -32.86 -12.36
C GLY A 164 41.03 -33.15 -10.99
N ARG A 165 41.73 -34.27 -10.88
CA ARG A 165 42.47 -34.74 -9.71
C ARG A 165 43.75 -33.92 -9.46
N ASP A 166 44.22 -34.05 -8.22
CA ASP A 166 45.60 -33.93 -7.72
C ASP A 166 46.03 -32.60 -7.06
N ASP A 167 46.17 -32.75 -5.73
CA ASP A 167 47.31 -32.43 -4.88
C ASP A 167 47.81 -30.98 -4.64
N ASP A 168 48.27 -30.83 -3.39
CA ASP A 168 49.16 -29.81 -2.85
C ASP A 168 48.69 -28.36 -2.65
N GLY A 169 48.76 -27.92 -1.38
CA GLY A 169 49.32 -26.60 -1.09
C GLY A 169 48.47 -25.65 -0.25
N CYS A 170 48.71 -25.65 1.06
CA CYS A 170 48.40 -24.58 2.00
C CYS A 170 48.65 -23.17 1.44
N ARG A 171 47.72 -22.22 1.70
CA ARG A 171 48.02 -20.90 2.32
C ARG A 171 46.75 -20.07 2.52
N CYS A 172 46.22 -20.12 3.75
CA CYS A 172 45.55 -18.97 4.34
C CYS A 172 46.53 -17.79 4.35
N ARG A 173 46.21 -16.69 3.68
CA ARG A 173 46.85 -15.38 3.91
C ARG A 173 45.80 -14.28 3.99
N ASN A 174 45.69 -13.76 5.21
CA ASN A 174 45.17 -12.45 5.57
C ASN A 174 45.53 -11.37 4.54
N SER A 175 44.56 -10.52 4.23
CA SER A 175 44.81 -9.08 4.16
C SER A 175 43.53 -8.32 4.51
N SER A 176 43.45 -7.97 5.78
CA SER A 176 42.64 -6.88 6.34
C SER A 176 42.77 -5.58 5.53
N ARG A 177 41.66 -4.97 5.10
CA ARG A 177 41.51 -3.51 5.01
C ARG A 177 40.07 -3.09 5.38
N SER A 178 40.04 -2.20 6.38
CA SER A 178 38.96 -1.43 7.02
C SER A 178 37.65 -1.25 6.25
N ARG A 179 36.47 -1.49 6.88
CA ARG A 179 35.75 -0.59 7.81
C ARG A 179 35.61 0.83 7.24
N GLU A 180 34.42 1.19 6.74
CA GLU A 180 33.80 2.50 6.94
C GLU A 180 32.27 2.34 6.99
N GLY A 181 31.73 2.40 8.21
CA GLY A 181 30.31 2.47 8.48
C GLY A 181 29.87 3.93 8.53
N TRP A 182 28.72 4.24 7.96
CA TRP A 182 28.07 5.54 8.09
C TRP A 182 27.19 5.53 9.34
N GLY A 183 27.83 5.78 10.48
CA GLY A 183 27.19 6.15 11.74
C GLY A 183 27.90 7.39 12.28
N ASP A 184 27.13 8.29 12.86
CA ASP A 184 27.52 9.49 13.62
C ASP A 184 27.94 10.77 12.87
N ARG A 185 26.94 11.63 12.69
CA ARG A 185 26.89 13.01 13.23
C ARG A 185 25.47 13.51 12.99
N ILE A 186 24.74 14.02 13.98
CA ILE A 186 24.90 15.37 14.52
C ILE A 186 24.38 15.40 15.97
N ARG A 187 25.17 16.13 16.77
CA ARG A 187 24.98 16.55 18.15
C ARG A 187 24.21 17.87 18.19
#